data_AF-A0A2T2NLD5-F1
#
_entry.id   AF-A0A2T2NLD5-F1
#
_cell.length_a   1.000
_cell.length_b   1.000
_cell.length_c   1.000
_cell.angle_alpha   90.00
_cell.angle_beta   90.00
_cell.angle_gamma   90.00
#
_symmetry.space_group_name_H-M   'P 1'
#
loop_
_entity.id
_entity.type
_entity.pdbx_description
1 polymer ?
#
loop_
_entity_poly.entity_id
_entity_poly.type
_entity_poly.pdbx_seq_one_letter_code
_entity_poly.pdbx_strand_id
1 'polypeptide(L)'
;MNPSNPMNVFKGPEALREYFDPDQNPPLPLVELPETLNPLRHDGVRIYAKMLTQLPAQNVKSLPALRMLRNKPEAHCQTIVEASSGSTVLSLGLISRALWKNKEVHAHVTNKKHPDSLKLLRFFGLNVNLYGGLAQQEPYDPKGIMSRLRKRAQEDPNVCYPGQYHNEHNWMSHEQWTGAQIWKQLPEVTVFSSTVGTGGCIVGTGAYLKSQNASVRVVGVFNAFGDPTPGPRHFPNFESSPFPWRETIDHFESVESVHSYRTSMELSRHGIIAGPSSGEALYGLLVYLKAMKAEGRLSELSDPVTGEVSCVFVCADLPYQYMDMYYKKLSEEEFPPIYNSNLLECDQDPYDESWFLVPEEAARRLPSHAGDKLCPTPACCFCAMQPLSAISTPSLSSSMTSESSSVDSLDSSSSIFSSSKGSRPMTGSPHVVTVDLRPQHLYALSHVSGAVNIPLPLTQDDFFGDAEAVEKRWYELKAALGGGWCEDRRIIVVCDDGDSSRMATAILRAKGCEAMCVEGGYSSLLAHLTLG
;
A
#
# COMPACT_ATOMS: atom_id res chain seq x y z
N MET A 1 -8.61 37.51 -4.84
CA MET A 1 -7.17 37.64 -4.52
C MET A 1 -6.36 36.68 -5.39
N ASN A 2 -5.28 37.16 -6.03
CA ASN A 2 -4.26 36.30 -6.64
C ASN A 2 -3.64 35.41 -5.56
N PRO A 3 -3.27 34.15 -5.84
CA PRO A 3 -2.61 33.31 -4.85
C PRO A 3 -1.31 33.99 -4.42
N SER A 4 -1.05 34.06 -3.11
CA SER A 4 0.18 34.67 -2.56
C SER A 4 1.45 33.96 -3.03
N ASN A 5 1.32 32.69 -3.45
CA ASN A 5 2.41 31.82 -3.88
C ASN A 5 2.07 31.02 -5.16
N PRO A 6 2.04 31.66 -6.35
CA PRO A 6 1.67 30.99 -7.59
C PRO A 6 2.68 29.91 -8.03
N MET A 7 3.94 30.04 -7.59
CA MET A 7 4.99 29.06 -7.87
C MET A 7 4.94 27.84 -6.94
N ASN A 8 4.09 27.86 -5.91
CA ASN A 8 3.92 26.79 -4.94
C ASN A 8 5.25 26.39 -4.24
N VAL A 9 6.10 27.37 -3.91
CA VAL A 9 7.38 27.16 -3.25
C VAL A 9 7.33 27.74 -1.84
N PHE A 10 7.61 26.91 -0.82
CA PHE A 10 7.62 27.32 0.60
C PHE A 10 9.05 27.36 1.12
N LYS A 11 9.44 28.44 1.83
CA LYS A 11 10.84 28.66 2.26
C LYS A 11 10.93 29.16 3.70
N GLY A 12 12.02 28.82 4.37
CA GLY A 12 12.32 29.29 5.72
C GLY A 12 11.72 28.45 6.84
N PRO A 13 11.85 28.89 8.10
CA PRO A 13 11.44 28.11 9.28
C PRO A 13 9.94 27.76 9.34
N GLU A 14 9.10 28.60 8.74
CA GLU A 14 7.63 28.43 8.72
C GLU A 14 7.12 27.69 7.49
N ALA A 15 8.01 27.24 6.59
CA ALA A 15 7.64 26.64 5.31
C ALA A 15 6.65 25.47 5.44
N LEU A 16 6.84 24.61 6.45
CA LEU A 16 5.95 23.47 6.67
C LEU A 16 4.57 23.91 7.18
N ARG A 17 4.51 24.95 8.02
CA ARG A 17 3.23 25.52 8.48
C ARG A 17 2.47 26.14 7.31
N GLU A 18 3.17 26.90 6.47
CA GLU A 18 2.59 27.54 5.27
C GLU A 18 2.15 26.51 4.23
N TYR A 19 2.90 25.41 4.06
CA TYR A 19 2.53 24.32 3.17
C TYR A 19 1.16 23.74 3.52
N PHE A 20 0.87 23.57 4.82
CA PHE A 20 -0.43 23.10 5.29
C PHE A 20 -1.55 24.15 5.27
N ASP A 21 -1.25 25.42 5.05
CA ASP A 21 -2.21 26.52 5.08
C ASP A 21 -2.85 26.76 3.70
N PRO A 22 -4.14 26.46 3.49
CA PRO A 22 -4.78 26.60 2.19
C PRO A 22 -4.75 28.03 1.63
N ASP A 23 -4.63 29.03 2.49
CA ASP A 23 -4.54 30.44 2.08
C ASP A 23 -3.17 30.81 1.47
N GLN A 24 -2.15 29.96 1.68
CA GLN A 24 -0.81 30.11 1.09
C GLN A 24 -0.59 29.21 -0.13
N ASN A 25 -1.60 28.43 -0.53
CA ASN A 25 -1.53 27.48 -1.63
C ASN A 25 -2.33 27.99 -2.85
N PRO A 26 -1.96 27.63 -4.09
CA PRO A 26 -2.85 27.78 -5.23
C PRO A 26 -4.11 26.91 -5.05
N PRO A 27 -5.24 27.23 -5.72
CA PRO A 27 -6.42 26.39 -5.69
C PRO A 27 -6.11 24.96 -6.13
N LEU A 28 -6.64 23.98 -5.39
CA LEU A 28 -6.46 22.57 -5.76
C LEU A 28 -7.20 22.28 -7.08
N PRO A 29 -6.72 21.33 -7.89
CA PRO A 29 -7.32 21.03 -9.19
C PRO A 29 -8.81 20.71 -9.11
N LEU A 30 -9.52 21.20 -10.13
CA LEU A 30 -10.88 20.85 -10.46
C LEU A 30 -10.82 20.26 -11.86
N VAL A 31 -11.07 18.95 -11.99
CA VAL A 31 -10.77 18.20 -13.21
C VAL A 31 -12.07 17.71 -13.82
N GLU A 32 -12.36 18.12 -15.06
CA GLU A 32 -13.53 17.61 -15.78
C GLU A 32 -13.35 16.11 -16.10
N LEU A 33 -14.39 15.32 -15.87
CA LEU A 33 -14.39 13.90 -16.22
C LEU A 33 -14.42 13.71 -17.74
N PRO A 34 -13.62 12.78 -18.29
CA PRO A 34 -13.72 12.41 -19.70
C PRO A 34 -15.07 11.74 -20.00
N GLU A 35 -15.44 11.67 -21.27
CA GLU A 35 -16.67 11.03 -21.73
C GLU A 35 -16.82 9.59 -21.23
N THR A 36 -15.73 8.83 -21.15
CA THR A 36 -15.72 7.44 -20.65
C THR A 36 -16.17 7.32 -19.19
N LEU A 37 -16.05 8.39 -18.41
CA LEU A 37 -16.48 8.46 -17.01
C LEU A 37 -17.72 9.33 -16.77
N ASN A 38 -18.22 10.01 -17.82
CA ASN A 38 -19.40 10.86 -17.77
C ASN A 38 -20.44 10.40 -18.81
N PRO A 39 -21.32 9.44 -18.46
CA PRO A 39 -22.32 8.91 -19.39
C PRO A 39 -23.42 9.92 -19.76
N LEU A 40 -23.45 11.11 -19.16
CA LEU A 40 -24.43 12.18 -19.42
C LEU A 40 -23.82 13.37 -20.17
N ARG A 41 -22.58 13.23 -20.68
CA ARG A 41 -21.88 14.33 -21.36
C ARG A 41 -22.68 14.90 -22.55
N HIS A 42 -23.30 14.03 -23.33
CA HIS A 42 -24.12 14.38 -24.50
C HIS A 42 -25.49 14.96 -24.13
N ASP A 43 -25.88 14.88 -22.87
CA ASP A 43 -27.11 15.49 -22.34
C ASP A 43 -26.86 16.90 -21.77
N GLY A 44 -25.70 17.51 -22.07
CA GLY A 44 -25.33 18.83 -21.55
C GLY A 44 -24.81 18.81 -20.11
N VAL A 45 -24.45 17.64 -19.56
CA VAL A 45 -23.91 17.52 -18.20
C VAL A 45 -22.38 17.56 -18.22
N ARG A 46 -21.78 18.44 -17.42
CA ARG A 46 -20.34 18.52 -17.15
C ARG A 46 -20.09 18.09 -15.71
N ILE A 47 -19.22 17.11 -15.48
CA ILE A 47 -18.93 16.61 -14.13
C ILE A 47 -17.45 16.87 -13.84
N TYR A 48 -17.17 17.52 -12.72
CA TYR A 48 -15.83 17.88 -12.28
C TYR A 48 -15.47 17.21 -10.95
N ALA A 49 -14.27 16.63 -10.88
CA ALA A 49 -13.66 16.09 -9.68
C ALA A 49 -12.88 17.18 -8.95
N LYS A 50 -13.28 17.53 -7.72
CA LYS A 50 -12.51 18.43 -6.85
C LYS A 50 -11.45 17.62 -6.10
N MET A 51 -10.17 17.82 -6.47
CA MET A 51 -9.04 16.99 -6.02
C MET A 51 -8.52 17.36 -4.63
N LEU A 52 -9.31 17.09 -3.58
CA LEU A 52 -8.87 17.27 -2.18
C LEU A 52 -7.82 16.21 -1.76
N THR A 53 -7.59 15.20 -2.59
CA THR A 53 -6.45 14.26 -2.48
C THR A 53 -5.09 14.95 -2.62
N GLN A 54 -5.03 16.16 -3.17
CA GLN A 54 -3.81 16.95 -3.32
C GLN A 54 -3.51 17.88 -2.14
N LEU A 55 -4.32 17.83 -1.08
CA LEU A 55 -3.95 18.47 0.18
C LEU A 55 -2.64 17.87 0.71
N PRO A 56 -1.84 18.60 1.51
CA PRO A 56 -0.59 18.11 2.09
C PRO A 56 -0.67 16.77 2.82
N ALA A 57 -1.77 16.53 3.55
CA ALA A 57 -2.04 15.24 4.21
C ALA A 57 -2.66 14.18 3.29
N GLN A 58 -2.81 14.50 2.00
CA GLN A 58 -3.47 13.71 0.96
C GLN A 58 -4.90 13.29 1.27
N ASN A 59 -5.58 14.07 2.11
CA ASN A 59 -6.97 13.84 2.46
C ASN A 59 -7.68 15.13 2.89
N VAL A 60 -8.99 15.14 2.67
CA VAL A 60 -9.93 16.24 2.97
C VAL A 60 -9.94 16.66 4.43
N LYS A 61 -9.58 15.77 5.37
CA LYS A 61 -9.65 16.05 6.81
C LYS A 61 -8.52 16.96 7.30
N SER A 62 -7.54 17.27 6.45
CA SER A 62 -6.52 18.29 6.75
C SER A 62 -7.12 19.68 6.97
N LEU A 63 -8.15 20.05 6.21
CA LEU A 63 -8.83 21.34 6.34
C LEU A 63 -9.50 21.51 7.73
N PRO A 64 -10.43 20.62 8.15
CA PRO A 64 -11.04 20.76 9.46
C PRO A 64 -10.02 20.54 10.59
N ALA A 65 -9.04 19.64 10.43
CA ALA A 65 -7.99 19.48 11.43
C ALA A 65 -7.20 20.78 11.66
N LEU A 66 -6.77 21.45 10.58
CA LEU A 66 -6.07 22.74 10.68
C LEU A 66 -6.93 23.79 11.36
N ARG A 67 -8.19 23.95 10.92
CA ARG A 67 -9.06 24.99 11.46
C ARG A 67 -9.43 24.74 12.92
N MET A 68 -9.71 23.49 13.30
CA MET A 68 -9.97 23.14 14.70
C MET A 68 -8.75 23.42 15.60
N LEU A 69 -7.53 23.10 15.14
CA LEU A 69 -6.30 23.37 15.89
C LEU A 69 -5.98 24.87 15.99
N ARG A 70 -6.16 25.64 14.91
CA ARG A 70 -5.98 27.10 14.93
C ARG A 70 -6.91 27.81 15.92
N ASN A 71 -8.10 27.25 16.14
CA ASN A 71 -9.06 27.76 17.12
C ASN A 71 -8.92 27.13 18.52
N LYS A 72 -7.86 26.33 18.75
CA LYS A 72 -7.47 25.77 20.06
C LYS A 72 -5.95 25.89 20.25
N PRO A 73 -5.41 27.12 20.37
CA PRO A 73 -3.96 27.33 20.46
C PRO A 73 -3.32 26.63 21.67
N GLU A 74 -4.05 26.39 22.75
CA GLU A 74 -3.63 25.61 23.91
C GLU A 74 -3.21 24.16 23.57
N ALA A 75 -3.68 23.62 22.44
CA ALA A 75 -3.34 22.28 21.98
C ALA A 75 -1.84 22.11 21.64
N HIS A 76 -1.06 23.20 21.54
CA HIS A 76 0.38 23.14 21.25
C HIS A 76 1.21 22.40 22.31
N CYS A 77 0.76 22.35 23.57
CA CYS A 77 1.44 21.68 24.67
C CYS A 77 0.59 20.58 25.35
N GLN A 78 -0.62 20.34 24.85
CA GLN A 78 -1.54 19.33 25.36
C GLN A 78 -1.43 18.01 24.59
N THR A 79 -1.88 16.93 25.21
CA THR A 79 -2.16 15.67 24.52
C THR A 79 -3.45 15.80 23.71
N ILE A 80 -3.34 15.74 22.38
CA ILE A 80 -4.50 15.78 21.49
C ILE A 80 -5.08 14.37 21.39
N VAL A 81 -6.33 14.18 21.76
CA VAL A 81 -7.06 12.90 21.64
C VAL A 81 -8.17 13.04 20.61
N GLU A 82 -8.35 12.06 19.72
CA GLU A 82 -9.46 12.06 18.77
C GLU A 82 -9.94 10.64 18.47
N ALA A 83 -11.26 10.46 18.36
CA ALA A 83 -11.88 9.20 17.94
C ALA A 83 -12.19 9.29 16.45
N SER A 84 -11.45 8.54 15.63
CA SER A 84 -11.52 8.65 14.17
C SER A 84 -11.30 7.33 13.44
N SER A 85 -11.88 7.23 12.25
CA SER A 85 -11.68 6.13 11.30
C SER A 85 -10.29 6.13 10.66
N GLY A 86 -9.50 7.20 10.84
CA GLY A 86 -8.10 7.31 10.43
C GLY A 86 -7.71 8.74 10.01
N SER A 87 -8.34 9.26 8.95
CA SER A 87 -7.86 10.45 8.24
C SER A 87 -7.86 11.74 9.08
N THR A 88 -8.84 11.93 9.96
CA THR A 88 -8.89 13.12 10.84
C THR A 88 -7.73 13.11 11.84
N VAL A 89 -7.49 12.00 12.53
CA VAL A 89 -6.42 11.94 13.54
C VAL A 89 -5.03 11.89 12.92
N LEU A 90 -4.89 11.28 11.74
CA LEU A 90 -3.69 11.42 10.90
C LEU A 90 -3.42 12.89 10.60
N SER A 91 -4.43 13.61 10.11
CA SER A 91 -4.30 15.03 9.80
C SER A 91 -3.96 15.88 11.03
N LEU A 92 -4.61 15.64 12.18
CA LEU A 92 -4.28 16.29 13.44
C LEU A 92 -2.81 16.03 13.84
N GLY A 93 -2.32 14.80 13.68
CA GLY A 93 -0.94 14.43 13.97
C GLY A 93 0.07 15.19 13.11
N LEU A 94 -0.13 15.19 11.80
CA LEU A 94 0.76 15.88 10.85
C LEU A 94 0.77 17.40 11.12
N ILE A 95 -0.43 17.99 11.26
CA ILE A 95 -0.59 19.43 11.42
C ILE A 95 -0.08 19.90 12.79
N SER A 96 -0.37 19.17 13.87
CA SER A 96 0.14 19.51 15.22
C SER A 96 1.68 19.56 15.25
N ARG A 97 2.33 18.63 14.55
CA ARG A 97 3.80 18.66 14.38
C ARG A 97 4.28 19.81 13.49
N ALA A 98 3.59 20.08 12.39
CA ALA A 98 3.92 21.17 11.48
C ALA A 98 3.79 22.56 12.16
N LEU A 99 2.73 22.76 12.94
CA LEU A 99 2.46 24.01 13.64
C LEU A 99 3.34 24.20 14.87
N TRP A 100 3.53 23.16 15.67
CA TRP A 100 4.01 23.30 17.05
C TRP A 100 5.07 22.28 17.47
N LYS A 101 5.47 21.36 16.58
CA LYS A 101 6.33 20.21 16.90
C LYS A 101 5.74 19.29 17.99
N ASN A 102 4.44 19.40 18.27
CA ASN A 102 3.76 18.57 19.26
C ASN A 102 3.53 17.17 18.70
N LYS A 103 4.11 16.16 19.35
CA LYS A 103 4.03 14.73 18.96
C LYS A 103 2.95 13.97 19.73
N GLU A 104 2.37 14.57 20.77
CA GLU A 104 1.40 13.94 21.67
C GLU A 104 0.00 13.91 21.06
N VAL A 105 -0.16 13.10 20.00
CA VAL A 105 -1.45 12.91 19.31
C VAL A 105 -1.87 11.45 19.39
N HIS A 106 -3.00 11.23 20.07
CA HIS A 106 -3.53 9.92 20.41
C HIS A 106 -4.75 9.60 19.55
N ALA A 107 -4.58 8.57 18.72
CA ALA A 107 -5.65 8.01 17.90
C ALA A 107 -6.43 6.97 18.70
N HIS A 108 -7.68 7.27 19.03
CA HIS A 108 -8.61 6.29 19.56
C HIS A 108 -9.35 5.62 18.42
N VAL A 109 -9.09 4.34 18.20
CA VAL A 109 -9.65 3.56 17.08
C VAL A 109 -10.27 2.25 17.58
N THR A 110 -11.29 1.75 16.89
CA THR A 110 -11.94 0.48 17.26
C THR A 110 -10.96 -0.70 17.13
N ASN A 111 -11.09 -1.70 18.01
CA ASN A 111 -10.39 -2.97 17.90
C ASN A 111 -10.78 -3.81 16.67
N LYS A 112 -11.81 -3.39 15.91
CA LYS A 112 -12.24 -4.03 14.65
C LYS A 112 -11.53 -3.48 13.41
N LYS A 113 -10.60 -2.53 13.57
CA LYS A 113 -9.87 -1.92 12.45
C LYS A 113 -8.80 -2.88 11.93
N HIS A 114 -8.55 -2.87 10.62
CA HIS A 114 -7.54 -3.71 9.99
C HIS A 114 -6.13 -3.43 10.58
N PRO A 115 -5.30 -4.45 10.85
CA PRO A 115 -3.95 -4.26 11.40
C PRO A 115 -3.09 -3.30 10.60
N ASP A 116 -3.16 -3.31 9.27
CA ASP A 116 -2.35 -2.43 8.43
C ASP A 116 -2.74 -0.96 8.54
N SER A 117 -4.02 -0.66 8.81
CA SER A 117 -4.42 0.70 9.16
C SER A 117 -3.78 1.16 10.49
N LEU A 118 -3.57 0.26 11.45
CA LEU A 118 -2.88 0.59 12.70
C LEU A 118 -1.39 0.82 12.46
N LYS A 119 -0.76 0.00 11.60
CA LYS A 119 0.63 0.21 11.16
C LYS A 119 0.80 1.56 10.49
N LEU A 120 -0.14 1.97 9.63
CA LEU A 120 -0.14 3.28 8.97
C LEU A 120 -0.18 4.44 9.98
N LEU A 121 -1.08 4.40 10.97
CA LEU A 121 -1.14 5.44 12.01
C LEU A 121 0.17 5.52 12.82
N ARG A 122 0.75 4.37 13.17
CA ARG A 122 2.04 4.31 13.88
C ARG A 122 3.20 4.80 13.04
N PHE A 123 3.21 4.49 11.73
CA PHE A 123 4.20 4.99 10.79
C PHE A 123 4.21 6.53 10.76
N PHE A 124 3.02 7.15 10.78
CA PHE A 124 2.92 8.60 10.88
C PHE A 124 3.21 9.15 12.28
N GLY A 125 3.61 8.34 13.26
CA GLY A 125 4.00 8.78 14.60
C GLY A 125 2.83 9.12 15.53
N LEU A 126 1.68 8.45 15.36
CA LEU A 126 0.55 8.58 16.28
C LEU A 126 0.57 7.53 17.40
N ASN A 127 0.12 7.93 18.58
CA ASN A 127 -0.10 7.03 19.71
C ASN A 127 -1.47 6.32 19.55
N VAL A 128 -1.46 5.04 19.18
CA VAL A 128 -2.69 4.29 18.90
C VAL A 128 -3.26 3.67 20.17
N ASN A 129 -4.52 3.98 20.46
CA ASN A 129 -5.28 3.47 21.60
C ASN A 129 -6.53 2.74 21.09
N LEU A 130 -6.61 1.43 21.35
CA LEU A 130 -7.75 0.62 20.93
C LEU A 130 -8.90 0.74 21.93
N TYR A 131 -10.13 0.83 21.42
CA TYR A 131 -11.35 0.67 22.22
C TYR A 131 -12.23 -0.43 21.65
N GLY A 132 -12.99 -1.11 22.52
CA GLY A 132 -14.03 -2.06 22.11
C GLY A 132 -15.30 -1.34 21.63
N GLY A 133 -15.86 -1.76 20.50
CA GLY A 133 -17.15 -1.27 20.02
C GLY A 133 -17.28 -1.21 18.49
N LEU A 134 -18.38 -0.61 18.02
CA LEU A 134 -18.63 -0.40 16.61
C LEU A 134 -17.58 0.51 15.96
N ALA A 135 -17.28 0.26 14.68
CA ALA A 135 -16.37 1.09 13.90
C ALA A 135 -16.96 2.49 13.62
N GLN A 136 -18.27 2.56 13.37
CA GLN A 136 -19.03 3.80 13.29
C GLN A 136 -19.90 3.91 14.54
N GLN A 137 -19.55 4.83 15.44
CA GLN A 137 -20.32 5.09 16.66
C GLN A 137 -21.19 6.33 16.51
N GLU A 138 -22.31 6.33 17.22
CA GLU A 138 -23.10 7.55 17.42
C GLU A 138 -22.27 8.58 18.21
N PRO A 139 -22.08 9.80 17.71
CA PRO A 139 -21.16 10.77 18.32
C PRO A 139 -21.56 11.20 19.74
N TYR A 140 -22.84 11.05 20.08
CA TYR A 140 -23.45 11.43 21.34
C TYR A 140 -23.87 10.25 22.20
N ASP A 141 -23.46 9.02 21.85
CA ASP A 141 -23.67 7.87 22.73
C ASP A 141 -23.01 8.14 24.10
N PRO A 142 -23.77 8.20 25.20
CA PRO A 142 -23.21 8.50 26.53
C PRO A 142 -22.18 7.46 27.00
N LYS A 143 -22.20 6.25 26.42
CA LYS A 143 -21.23 5.17 26.71
C LYS A 143 -20.13 5.05 25.64
N GLY A 144 -20.21 5.84 24.57
CA GLY A 144 -19.29 5.83 23.44
C GLY A 144 -17.91 6.42 23.75
N ILE A 145 -16.93 6.14 22.90
CA ILE A 145 -15.56 6.65 23.10
C ILE A 145 -15.51 8.18 23.01
N MET A 146 -16.29 8.79 22.12
CA MET A 146 -16.33 10.24 21.92
C MET A 146 -16.80 10.99 23.17
N SER A 147 -17.82 10.47 23.87
CA SER A 147 -18.29 11.02 25.14
C SER A 147 -17.23 10.90 26.24
N ARG A 148 -16.52 9.77 26.31
CA ARG A 148 -15.40 9.59 27.26
C ARG A 148 -14.24 10.54 26.99
N LEU A 149 -13.84 10.75 25.73
CA LEU A 149 -12.78 11.69 25.39
C LEU A 149 -13.19 13.14 25.69
N ARG A 150 -14.44 13.51 25.40
CA ARG A 150 -14.99 14.83 25.76
C ARG A 150 -14.93 15.06 27.27
N LYS A 151 -15.39 14.09 28.06
CA LYS A 151 -15.32 14.15 29.53
C LYS A 151 -13.89 14.25 30.03
N ARG A 152 -12.96 13.45 29.47
CA ARG A 152 -11.53 13.50 29.82
C ARG A 152 -10.94 14.89 29.58
N ALA A 153 -11.25 15.52 28.45
CA ALA A 153 -10.76 16.87 28.15
C ALA A 153 -11.39 17.97 29.05
N GLN A 154 -12.56 17.71 29.65
CA GLN A 154 -13.16 18.60 30.64
C GLN A 154 -12.52 18.45 32.03
N GLU A 155 -12.06 17.24 32.37
CA GLU A 155 -11.50 16.90 33.68
C GLU A 155 -9.97 17.11 33.76
N ASP A 156 -9.27 16.97 32.64
CA ASP A 156 -7.80 17.11 32.55
C ASP A 156 -7.41 18.28 31.63
N PRO A 157 -6.88 19.39 32.18
CA PRO A 157 -6.48 20.56 31.40
C PRO A 157 -5.27 20.30 30.47
N ASN A 158 -4.60 19.15 30.58
CA ASN A 158 -3.52 18.77 29.66
C ASN A 158 -4.03 17.98 28.45
N VAL A 159 -5.34 17.75 28.31
CA VAL A 159 -5.93 16.97 27.21
C VAL A 159 -6.78 17.88 26.31
N CYS A 160 -6.44 17.90 25.02
CA CYS A 160 -7.25 18.54 23.99
C CYS A 160 -8.11 17.50 23.26
N TYR A 161 -9.43 17.67 23.26
CA TYR A 161 -10.33 16.97 22.36
C TYR A 161 -10.86 17.92 21.27
N PRO A 162 -10.36 17.84 20.01
CA PRO A 162 -10.82 18.71 18.92
C PRO A 162 -12.30 18.52 18.59
N GLY A 163 -12.75 17.27 18.47
CA GLY A 163 -14.18 16.93 18.48
C GLY A 163 -14.88 17.13 17.14
N GLN A 164 -14.43 16.42 16.10
CA GLN A 164 -14.86 16.64 14.71
C GLN A 164 -16.38 16.61 14.45
N TYR A 165 -17.20 15.95 15.28
CA TYR A 165 -18.65 15.82 15.07
C TYR A 165 -19.51 16.94 15.66
N HIS A 166 -18.92 17.84 16.45
CA HIS A 166 -19.67 18.96 17.06
C HIS A 166 -18.95 20.30 16.93
N ASN A 167 -17.66 20.28 16.58
CA ASN A 167 -16.89 21.49 16.38
C ASN A 167 -17.28 22.19 15.07
N GLU A 168 -17.85 23.40 15.15
CA GLU A 168 -18.29 24.19 14.00
C GLU A 168 -17.15 24.52 13.03
N HIS A 169 -15.92 24.62 13.52
CA HIS A 169 -14.74 24.82 12.68
C HIS A 169 -14.47 23.67 11.71
N ASN A 170 -15.15 22.53 11.88
CA ASN A 170 -15.18 21.50 10.86
C ASN A 170 -15.88 21.98 9.59
N TRP A 171 -17.17 22.28 9.65
CA TRP A 171 -17.92 22.66 8.46
C TRP A 171 -17.49 24.03 7.94
N MET A 172 -17.19 24.99 8.83
CA MET A 172 -16.74 26.32 8.39
C MET A 172 -15.43 26.24 7.59
N SER A 173 -14.55 25.26 7.87
CA SER A 173 -13.31 25.08 7.08
C SER A 173 -13.58 24.85 5.59
N HIS A 174 -14.66 24.12 5.28
CA HIS A 174 -15.07 23.84 3.92
C HIS A 174 -15.84 25.00 3.29
N GLU A 175 -16.55 25.80 4.08
CA GLU A 175 -17.12 27.07 3.62
C GLU A 175 -16.01 28.04 3.18
N GLN A 176 -14.99 28.23 4.04
CA GLN A 176 -13.88 29.14 3.77
C GLN A 176 -13.01 28.70 2.60
N TRP A 177 -12.69 27.40 2.49
CA TRP A 177 -11.69 26.94 1.53
C TRP A 177 -12.29 26.13 0.38
N THR A 178 -13.07 25.08 0.66
CA THR A 178 -13.56 24.17 -0.40
C THR A 178 -14.61 24.85 -1.28
N GLY A 179 -15.66 25.42 -0.70
CA GLY A 179 -16.73 26.13 -1.40
C GLY A 179 -16.23 27.37 -2.12
N ALA A 180 -15.42 28.20 -1.45
CA ALA A 180 -14.82 29.38 -2.05
C ALA A 180 -13.92 29.05 -3.25
N GLN A 181 -13.13 27.98 -3.18
CA GLN A 181 -12.32 27.55 -4.32
C GLN A 181 -13.18 27.03 -5.47
N ILE A 182 -14.18 26.18 -5.21
CA ILE A 182 -15.07 25.65 -6.26
C ILE A 182 -15.75 26.81 -6.98
N TRP A 183 -16.37 27.74 -6.26
CA TRP A 183 -17.05 28.87 -6.87
C TRP A 183 -16.12 29.75 -7.71
N LYS A 184 -14.89 29.98 -7.22
CA LYS A 184 -13.87 30.74 -7.95
C LYS A 184 -13.43 30.04 -9.25
N GLN A 185 -13.38 28.71 -9.24
CA GLN A 185 -12.91 27.89 -10.36
C GLN A 185 -14.01 27.58 -11.38
N LEU A 186 -15.27 27.49 -10.93
CA LEU A 186 -16.43 27.13 -11.73
C LEU A 186 -17.67 27.93 -11.24
N PRO A 187 -17.78 29.23 -11.58
CA PRO A 187 -18.90 30.09 -11.16
C PRO A 187 -20.28 29.61 -11.64
N GLU A 188 -20.33 28.81 -12.71
CA GLU A 188 -21.53 28.22 -13.30
C GLU A 188 -21.94 26.88 -12.66
N VAL A 189 -21.34 26.49 -11.53
CA VAL A 189 -21.72 25.26 -10.82
C VAL A 189 -23.20 25.28 -10.42
N THR A 190 -23.92 24.20 -10.73
CA THR A 190 -25.35 24.06 -10.41
C THR A 190 -25.65 22.87 -9.50
N VAL A 191 -24.78 21.85 -9.47
CA VAL A 191 -24.93 20.68 -8.60
C VAL A 191 -23.62 20.40 -7.86
N PHE A 192 -23.71 20.19 -6.55
CA PHE A 192 -22.58 19.76 -5.74
C PHE A 192 -22.90 18.45 -5.03
N SER A 193 -22.00 17.46 -5.13
CA SER A 193 -22.12 16.15 -4.49
C SER A 193 -20.94 15.86 -3.58
N SER A 194 -21.23 15.33 -2.39
CA SER A 194 -20.21 14.77 -1.50
C SER A 194 -20.81 13.65 -0.70
N THR A 195 -19.98 12.67 -0.34
CA THR A 195 -20.36 11.75 0.72
C THR A 195 -20.43 12.44 2.09
N VAL A 196 -21.23 11.87 2.99
CA VAL A 196 -21.53 12.45 4.30
C VAL A 196 -20.96 11.59 5.43
N GLY A 197 -19.84 12.04 5.99
CA GLY A 197 -19.22 11.47 7.19
C GLY A 197 -19.57 12.27 8.45
N THR A 198 -18.72 13.24 8.81
CA THR A 198 -19.03 14.22 9.87
C THR A 198 -20.11 15.23 9.45
N GLY A 199 -20.36 15.37 8.14
CA GLY A 199 -21.15 16.46 7.56
C GLY A 199 -20.37 17.72 7.22
N GLY A 200 -19.12 17.86 7.70
CA GLY A 200 -18.37 19.11 7.54
C GLY A 200 -18.19 19.55 6.09
N CYS A 201 -17.74 18.64 5.23
CA CYS A 201 -17.48 18.94 3.82
C CYS A 201 -18.74 19.33 3.06
N ILE A 202 -19.80 18.55 3.19
CA ILE A 202 -21.05 18.82 2.46
C ILE A 202 -21.75 20.08 2.95
N VAL A 203 -21.80 20.29 4.28
CA VAL A 203 -22.46 21.44 4.88
C VAL A 203 -21.70 22.72 4.55
N GLY A 204 -20.39 22.77 4.80
CA GLY A 204 -19.62 23.99 4.55
C GLY A 204 -19.55 24.37 3.08
N THR A 205 -19.27 23.39 2.22
CA THR A 205 -19.20 23.65 0.77
C THR A 205 -20.57 24.05 0.23
N GLY A 206 -21.64 23.33 0.59
CA GLY A 206 -22.99 23.63 0.17
C GLY A 206 -23.49 25.00 0.65
N ALA A 207 -23.23 25.35 1.91
CA ALA A 207 -23.59 26.65 2.47
C ALA A 207 -22.91 27.80 1.70
N TYR A 208 -21.61 27.68 1.41
CA TYR A 208 -20.92 28.69 0.60
C TYR A 208 -21.53 28.79 -0.80
N LEU A 209 -21.71 27.67 -1.50
CA LEU A 209 -22.23 27.68 -2.87
C LEU A 209 -23.65 28.28 -2.93
N LYS A 210 -24.53 27.91 -2.00
CA LYS A 210 -25.87 28.48 -1.88
C LYS A 210 -25.87 29.97 -1.53
N SER A 211 -24.87 30.44 -0.77
CA SER A 211 -24.71 31.88 -0.50
C SER A 211 -24.39 32.68 -1.77
N GLN A 212 -23.76 32.05 -2.77
CA GLN A 212 -23.43 32.67 -4.04
C GLN A 212 -24.57 32.51 -5.05
N ASN A 213 -25.20 31.34 -5.09
CA ASN A 213 -26.36 31.04 -5.92
C ASN A 213 -27.28 30.05 -5.19
N ALA A 214 -28.43 30.53 -4.71
CA ALA A 214 -29.38 29.73 -3.95
C ALA A 214 -29.98 28.55 -4.74
N SER A 215 -29.92 28.59 -6.08
CA SER A 215 -30.39 27.53 -6.96
C SER A 215 -29.46 26.31 -7.01
N VAL A 216 -28.23 26.41 -6.46
CA VAL A 216 -27.31 25.26 -6.41
C VAL A 216 -27.94 24.13 -5.61
N ARG A 217 -27.96 22.94 -6.21
CA ARG A 217 -28.49 21.70 -5.60
C ARG A 217 -27.37 20.91 -4.93
N VAL A 218 -27.56 20.54 -3.67
CA VAL A 218 -26.57 19.79 -2.87
C VAL A 218 -27.01 18.34 -2.63
N VAL A 219 -26.31 17.39 -3.25
CA VAL A 219 -26.58 15.96 -3.16
C VAL A 219 -25.70 15.32 -2.08
N GLY A 220 -26.33 14.84 -1.00
CA GLY A 220 -25.67 14.11 0.06
C GLY A 220 -25.70 12.61 -0.16
N VAL A 221 -24.52 12.00 -0.25
CA VAL A 221 -24.38 10.56 -0.47
C VAL A 221 -24.01 9.84 0.82
N PHE A 222 -24.74 8.78 1.16
CA PHE A 222 -24.64 8.02 2.39
C PHE A 222 -24.40 6.54 2.08
N ASN A 223 -23.79 5.86 3.05
CA ASN A 223 -23.66 4.40 2.98
C ASN A 223 -25.04 3.74 3.02
N ALA A 224 -25.20 2.68 2.25
CA ALA A 224 -26.24 1.69 2.49
C ALA A 224 -26.13 1.10 3.90
N PHE A 225 -27.28 0.84 4.53
CA PHE A 225 -27.31 0.29 5.88
C PHE A 225 -26.68 -1.10 5.91
N GLY A 226 -25.74 -1.32 6.83
CA GLY A 226 -25.03 -2.59 6.98
C GLY A 226 -23.87 -2.81 5.99
N ASP A 227 -23.67 -1.92 5.01
CA ASP A 227 -22.63 -2.06 3.99
C ASP A 227 -21.73 -0.81 3.89
N PRO A 228 -20.82 -0.58 4.85
CA PRO A 228 -20.13 0.69 4.97
C PRO A 228 -18.96 0.86 4.00
N THR A 229 -18.93 1.98 3.29
CA THR A 229 -17.69 2.57 2.77
C THR A 229 -16.94 3.29 3.91
N PRO A 230 -15.59 3.25 3.94
CA PRO A 230 -14.80 4.02 4.90
C PRO A 230 -15.00 5.54 4.73
N GLY A 231 -15.41 6.22 5.82
CA GLY A 231 -15.56 7.67 5.87
C GLY A 231 -17.02 8.13 5.97
N PRO A 232 -17.87 7.84 4.97
CA PRO A 232 -19.29 8.15 5.00
C PRO A 232 -20.03 7.35 6.09
N ARG A 233 -21.22 7.80 6.45
CA ARG A 233 -22.13 7.15 7.40
C ARG A 233 -23.43 6.79 6.69
N HIS A 234 -24.25 5.94 7.31
CA HIS A 234 -25.64 5.80 6.91
C HIS A 234 -26.47 6.95 7.50
N PHE A 235 -27.57 7.31 6.82
CA PHE A 235 -28.33 8.53 7.13
C PHE A 235 -28.86 8.63 8.57
N PRO A 236 -29.49 7.60 9.18
CA PRO A 236 -29.90 7.63 10.59
C PRO A 236 -28.80 8.08 11.57
N ASN A 237 -27.55 7.70 11.33
CA ASN A 237 -26.40 8.09 12.15
C ASN A 237 -25.86 9.51 11.89
N PHE A 238 -26.53 10.25 11.01
CA PHE A 238 -26.25 11.65 10.69
C PHE A 238 -27.37 12.58 11.17
N GLU A 239 -28.58 12.07 11.44
CA GLU A 239 -29.72 12.87 11.89
C GLU A 239 -29.44 13.63 13.20
N SER A 240 -28.56 13.06 14.04
CA SER A 240 -28.07 13.62 15.31
C SER A 240 -27.00 14.70 15.15
N SER A 241 -26.56 14.99 13.91
CA SER A 241 -25.55 16.02 13.62
C SER A 241 -26.05 17.41 14.04
N PRO A 242 -25.23 18.21 14.76
CA PRO A 242 -25.59 19.56 15.17
C PRO A 242 -25.34 20.60 14.07
N PHE A 243 -24.76 20.20 12.93
CA PHE A 243 -24.44 21.11 11.84
C PHE A 243 -25.70 21.55 11.08
N PRO A 244 -25.67 22.71 10.38
CA PRO A 244 -26.80 23.26 9.62
C PRO A 244 -27.06 22.48 8.30
N TRP A 245 -27.35 21.19 8.39
CA TRP A 245 -27.44 20.30 7.23
C TRP A 245 -28.83 20.26 6.59
N ARG A 246 -29.90 20.58 7.32
CA ARG A 246 -31.29 20.49 6.82
C ARG A 246 -31.62 21.60 5.83
N GLU A 247 -31.00 22.75 6.02
CA GLU A 247 -31.05 23.92 5.16
C GLU A 247 -30.04 23.84 4.01
N THR A 248 -29.07 22.92 4.09
CA THR A 248 -27.99 22.81 3.10
C THR A 248 -28.19 21.65 2.13
N ILE A 249 -28.52 20.45 2.63
CA ILE A 249 -28.62 19.24 1.81
C ILE A 249 -30.02 19.14 1.23
N ASP A 250 -30.04 19.01 -0.08
CA ASP A 250 -31.22 19.10 -0.91
C ASP A 250 -31.79 17.73 -1.27
N HIS A 251 -30.90 16.76 -1.47
CA HIS A 251 -31.22 15.40 -1.89
C HIS A 251 -30.32 14.39 -1.18
N PHE A 252 -30.86 13.21 -0.86
CA PHE A 252 -30.17 12.16 -0.12
C PHE A 252 -30.12 10.90 -0.97
N GLU A 253 -28.92 10.40 -1.23
CA GLU A 253 -28.69 9.15 -1.96
C GLU A 253 -28.01 8.12 -1.06
N SER A 254 -28.46 6.87 -1.16
CA SER A 254 -27.87 5.73 -0.44
C SER A 254 -27.16 4.83 -1.43
N VAL A 255 -25.88 4.53 -1.20
CA VAL A 255 -25.04 3.77 -2.13
C VAL A 255 -24.43 2.55 -1.46
N GLU A 256 -24.53 1.40 -2.13
CA GLU A 256 -23.86 0.18 -1.71
C GLU A 256 -22.35 0.26 -1.97
N SER A 257 -21.56 -0.31 -1.07
CA SER A 257 -20.10 -0.19 -1.10
C SER A 257 -19.51 -0.76 -2.40
N VAL A 258 -20.10 -1.82 -2.98
CA VAL A 258 -19.62 -2.40 -4.25
C VAL A 258 -19.53 -1.34 -5.37
N HIS A 259 -20.51 -0.44 -5.46
CA HIS A 259 -20.52 0.64 -6.45
C HIS A 259 -19.50 1.73 -6.12
N SER A 260 -19.30 2.00 -4.83
CA SER A 260 -18.28 2.91 -4.32
C SER A 260 -16.86 2.45 -4.71
N TYR A 261 -16.50 1.19 -4.43
CA TYR A 261 -15.20 0.61 -4.79
C TYR A 261 -15.02 0.52 -6.31
N ARG A 262 -16.02 0.04 -7.06
CA ARG A 262 -15.93 -0.09 -8.52
C ARG A 262 -15.73 1.27 -9.21
N THR A 263 -16.54 2.25 -8.85
CA THR A 263 -16.45 3.61 -9.43
C THR A 263 -15.11 4.26 -9.11
N SER A 264 -14.60 4.07 -7.89
CA SER A 264 -13.29 4.57 -7.48
C SER A 264 -12.13 3.87 -8.21
N MET A 265 -12.22 2.56 -8.45
CA MET A 265 -11.26 1.80 -9.24
C MET A 265 -11.23 2.32 -10.68
N GLU A 266 -12.39 2.53 -11.31
CA GLU A 266 -12.50 3.06 -12.66
C GLU A 266 -11.96 4.49 -12.78
N LEU A 267 -12.24 5.37 -11.81
CA LEU A 267 -11.62 6.69 -11.71
C LEU A 267 -10.08 6.59 -11.70
N SER A 268 -9.55 5.69 -10.86
CA SER A 268 -8.10 5.52 -10.69
C SER A 268 -7.44 4.97 -11.95
N ARG A 269 -8.09 4.04 -12.66
CA ARG A 269 -7.61 3.51 -13.96
C ARG A 269 -7.53 4.58 -15.05
N HIS A 270 -8.36 5.61 -14.97
CA HIS A 270 -8.35 6.75 -15.89
C HIS A 270 -7.48 7.93 -15.39
N GLY A 271 -6.69 7.75 -14.34
CA GLY A 271 -5.75 8.76 -13.83
C GLY A 271 -6.30 9.71 -12.76
N ILE A 272 -7.57 9.58 -12.36
CA ILE A 272 -8.16 10.31 -11.23
C ILE A 272 -8.03 9.45 -9.98
N ILE A 273 -6.86 9.50 -9.35
CA ILE A 273 -6.54 8.66 -8.19
C ILE A 273 -7.32 9.12 -6.97
N ALA A 274 -8.33 8.34 -6.57
CA ALA A 274 -9.22 8.67 -5.46
C ALA A 274 -9.77 7.42 -4.78
N GLY A 275 -9.97 7.48 -3.46
CA GLY A 275 -10.49 6.38 -2.64
C GLY A 275 -11.99 6.13 -2.79
N PRO A 276 -12.50 5.07 -2.15
CA PRO A 276 -13.85 4.55 -2.37
C PRO A 276 -14.94 5.58 -2.05
N SER A 277 -14.81 6.39 -1.00
CA SER A 277 -15.80 7.45 -0.68
C SER A 277 -15.95 8.51 -1.78
N SER A 278 -14.94 8.64 -2.65
CA SER A 278 -15.00 9.52 -3.83
C SER A 278 -15.76 8.84 -4.97
N GLY A 279 -15.54 7.54 -5.16
CA GLY A 279 -16.34 6.72 -6.08
C GLY A 279 -17.81 6.69 -5.67
N GLU A 280 -18.10 6.63 -4.38
CA GLU A 280 -19.46 6.74 -3.84
C GLU A 280 -20.10 8.10 -4.14
N ALA A 281 -19.38 9.20 -3.93
CA ALA A 281 -19.88 10.55 -4.23
C ALA A 281 -20.23 10.72 -5.72
N LEU A 282 -19.39 10.20 -6.62
CA LEU A 282 -19.65 10.21 -8.05
C LEU A 282 -20.82 9.29 -8.42
N TYR A 283 -20.86 8.07 -7.88
CA TYR A 283 -21.93 7.13 -8.18
C TYR A 283 -23.29 7.66 -7.74
N GLY A 284 -23.39 8.19 -6.51
CA GLY A 284 -24.61 8.83 -6.01
C GLY A 284 -25.04 10.04 -6.84
N LEU A 285 -24.08 10.88 -7.27
CA LEU A 285 -24.36 11.98 -8.20
C LEU A 285 -24.93 11.47 -9.53
N LEU A 286 -24.35 10.42 -10.11
CA LEU A 286 -24.82 9.83 -11.37
C LEU A 286 -26.23 9.22 -11.22
N VAL A 287 -26.54 8.59 -10.08
CA VAL A 287 -27.89 8.08 -9.79
C VAL A 287 -28.89 9.23 -9.79
N TYR A 288 -28.60 10.29 -9.04
CA TYR A 288 -29.46 11.48 -8.97
C TYR A 288 -29.70 12.10 -10.35
N LEU A 289 -28.64 12.34 -11.12
CA LEU A 289 -28.74 12.96 -12.44
C LEU A 289 -29.49 12.09 -13.46
N LYS A 290 -29.29 10.76 -13.41
CA LYS A 290 -30.05 9.83 -14.26
C LYS A 290 -31.54 9.83 -13.93
N ALA A 291 -31.90 9.94 -12.65
CA ALA A 291 -33.29 10.09 -12.25
C ALA A 291 -33.90 11.40 -12.78
N MET A 292 -33.21 12.53 -12.59
CA MET A 292 -33.64 13.82 -13.14
C MET A 292 -33.81 13.79 -14.66
N LYS A 293 -32.92 13.11 -15.38
CA LYS A 293 -33.05 12.89 -16.84
C LYS A 293 -34.26 12.03 -17.18
N ALA A 294 -34.46 10.91 -16.50
CA ALA A 294 -35.60 10.01 -16.74
C ALA A 294 -36.94 10.71 -16.51
N GLU A 295 -36.99 11.66 -15.58
CA GLU A 295 -38.17 12.49 -15.29
C GLU A 295 -38.34 13.67 -16.28
N GLY A 296 -37.40 13.91 -17.20
CA GLY A 296 -37.42 15.06 -18.11
C GLY A 296 -37.09 16.40 -17.44
N ARG A 297 -36.47 16.36 -16.26
CA ARG A 297 -36.23 17.50 -15.36
C ARG A 297 -34.77 17.95 -15.31
N LEU A 298 -33.92 17.40 -16.16
CA LEU A 298 -32.48 17.73 -16.18
C LEU A 298 -32.24 19.24 -16.45
N SER A 299 -33.10 19.88 -17.25
CA SER A 299 -33.06 21.33 -17.51
C SER A 299 -33.39 22.19 -16.30
N GLU A 300 -34.00 21.64 -15.23
CA GLU A 300 -34.17 22.38 -13.96
C GLU A 300 -32.83 22.66 -13.28
N LEU A 301 -31.79 21.90 -13.62
CA LEU A 301 -30.44 22.01 -13.06
C LEU A 301 -29.48 22.77 -13.98
N SER A 302 -29.91 23.25 -15.15
CA SER A 302 -29.01 23.92 -16.09
C SER A 302 -28.74 25.35 -15.65
N ASP A 303 -27.49 25.79 -15.80
CA ASP A 303 -27.14 27.20 -15.67
C ASP A 303 -27.79 28.01 -16.80
N PRO A 304 -28.45 29.15 -16.51
CA PRO A 304 -29.19 29.91 -17.51
C PRO A 304 -28.29 30.60 -18.56
N VAL A 305 -26.99 30.73 -18.30
CA VAL A 305 -26.04 31.38 -19.22
C VAL A 305 -25.41 30.36 -20.15
N THR A 306 -24.94 29.22 -19.61
CA THR A 306 -24.28 28.18 -20.42
C THR A 306 -25.25 27.18 -21.03
N GLY A 307 -26.42 26.99 -20.40
CA GLY A 307 -27.37 25.92 -20.73
C GLY A 307 -26.92 24.53 -20.28
N GLU A 308 -25.78 24.42 -19.60
CA GLU A 308 -25.18 23.16 -19.14
C GLU A 308 -25.52 22.88 -17.67
N VAL A 309 -25.55 21.60 -17.30
CA VAL A 309 -25.60 21.18 -15.89
C VAL A 309 -24.17 20.93 -15.41
N SER A 310 -23.63 21.88 -14.64
CA SER A 310 -22.25 21.83 -14.14
C SER A 310 -22.22 21.25 -12.73
N CYS A 311 -21.72 20.02 -12.63
CA CYS A 311 -21.68 19.24 -11.40
C CYS A 311 -20.27 19.16 -10.83
N VAL A 312 -20.12 19.26 -9.51
CA VAL A 312 -18.85 19.01 -8.82
C VAL A 312 -19.02 17.90 -7.79
N PHE A 313 -18.12 16.91 -7.78
CA PHE A 313 -18.02 15.93 -6.69
C PHE A 313 -16.65 15.97 -6.02
N VAL A 314 -16.57 15.52 -4.77
CA VAL A 314 -15.35 15.58 -3.96
C VAL A 314 -14.51 14.29 -4.08
N CYS A 315 -13.23 14.43 -4.42
CA CYS A 315 -12.22 13.39 -4.26
C CYS A 315 -11.52 13.54 -2.91
N ALA A 316 -11.93 12.75 -1.93
CA ALA A 316 -11.67 12.99 -0.51
C ALA A 316 -10.32 12.49 0.02
N ASP A 317 -9.84 11.35 -0.46
CA ASP A 317 -8.57 10.72 -0.07
C ASP A 317 -8.09 9.71 -1.14
N LEU A 318 -6.97 9.04 -0.90
CA LEU A 318 -6.33 8.11 -1.83
C LEU A 318 -6.81 6.66 -1.62
N PRO A 319 -6.75 5.81 -2.66
CA PRO A 319 -7.25 4.42 -2.60
C PRO A 319 -6.32 3.47 -1.83
N TYR A 320 -5.02 3.81 -1.69
CA TYR A 320 -3.98 2.87 -1.26
C TYR A 320 -4.22 2.23 0.11
N GLN A 321 -4.76 2.97 1.08
CA GLN A 321 -5.05 2.47 2.42
C GLN A 321 -6.27 1.52 2.47
N TYR A 322 -6.91 1.27 1.34
CA TYR A 322 -8.10 0.45 1.20
C TYR A 322 -7.89 -0.73 0.25
N MET A 323 -6.65 -1.03 -0.18
CA MET A 323 -6.37 -2.02 -1.21
C MET A 323 -7.02 -3.39 -0.91
N ASP A 324 -6.84 -3.91 0.30
CA ASP A 324 -7.47 -5.17 0.74
C ASP A 324 -8.99 -5.16 0.61
N MET A 325 -9.61 -3.99 0.78
CA MET A 325 -11.06 -3.85 0.68
C MET A 325 -11.55 -3.83 -0.76
N TYR A 326 -10.76 -3.37 -1.74
CA TYR A 326 -11.12 -3.52 -3.16
C TYR A 326 -11.26 -4.99 -3.50
N TYR A 327 -10.28 -5.83 -3.15
CA TYR A 327 -10.31 -7.27 -3.40
C TYR A 327 -11.35 -8.03 -2.56
N LYS A 328 -11.82 -7.45 -1.44
CA LYS A 328 -12.95 -8.01 -0.66
C LYS A 328 -14.33 -7.63 -1.22
N LYS A 329 -14.42 -6.54 -1.99
CA LYS A 329 -15.70 -5.95 -2.43
C LYS A 329 -15.98 -6.17 -3.90
N LEU A 330 -14.95 -6.31 -4.71
CA LEU A 330 -15.02 -6.56 -6.15
C LEU A 330 -14.65 -8.01 -6.43
N SER A 331 -15.12 -8.57 -7.56
CA SER A 331 -14.71 -9.92 -7.95
C SER A 331 -13.30 -9.92 -8.54
N GLU A 332 -12.59 -11.04 -8.42
CA GLU A 332 -11.24 -11.21 -8.98
C GLU A 332 -11.21 -10.99 -10.50
N GLU A 333 -12.30 -11.33 -11.20
CA GLU A 333 -12.47 -11.12 -12.64
C GLU A 333 -12.44 -9.64 -13.08
N GLU A 334 -12.68 -8.71 -12.15
CA GLU A 334 -12.56 -7.27 -12.42
C GLU A 334 -11.11 -6.78 -12.46
N PHE A 335 -10.15 -7.60 -12.04
CA PHE A 335 -8.71 -7.30 -12.02
C PHE A 335 -7.98 -8.06 -13.13
N PRO A 336 -7.02 -7.42 -13.83
CA PRO A 336 -6.13 -8.14 -14.73
C PRO A 336 -5.39 -9.26 -13.98
N PRO A 337 -5.23 -10.46 -14.59
CA PRO A 337 -4.58 -11.57 -13.92
C PRO A 337 -3.09 -11.29 -13.70
N ILE A 338 -2.52 -11.94 -12.68
CA ILE A 338 -1.07 -12.03 -12.52
C ILE A 338 -0.57 -13.09 -13.50
N TYR A 339 0.09 -12.66 -14.57
CA TYR A 339 0.81 -13.56 -15.47
C TYR A 339 2.04 -14.12 -14.75
N ASN A 340 2.37 -15.40 -15.01
CA ASN A 340 3.48 -16.10 -14.37
C ASN A 340 3.33 -16.18 -12.83
N SER A 341 2.11 -16.39 -12.34
CA SER A 341 1.80 -16.46 -10.91
C SER A 341 2.47 -17.63 -10.18
N ASN A 342 2.93 -18.64 -10.91
CA ASN A 342 3.78 -19.72 -10.39
C ASN A 342 5.07 -19.17 -9.73
N LEU A 343 5.56 -18.01 -10.18
CA LEU A 343 6.72 -17.36 -9.59
C LEU A 343 6.47 -16.71 -8.22
N LEU A 344 5.23 -16.57 -7.76
CA LEU A 344 4.94 -16.00 -6.42
C LEU A 344 5.42 -16.90 -5.28
N GLU A 345 5.54 -18.21 -5.54
CA GLU A 345 5.96 -19.22 -4.55
C GLU A 345 7.33 -19.82 -4.88
N CYS A 346 7.93 -19.41 -5.99
CA CYS A 346 9.21 -19.88 -6.50
C CYS A 346 10.27 -18.78 -6.37
N ASP A 347 11.50 -19.17 -6.04
CA ASP A 347 12.69 -18.30 -6.11
C ASP A 347 12.54 -16.93 -5.40
N GLN A 348 11.91 -16.93 -4.22
CA GLN A 348 11.73 -15.73 -3.39
C GLN A 348 12.96 -15.42 -2.52
N ASP A 349 14.00 -16.26 -2.59
CA ASP A 349 15.24 -16.05 -1.85
C ASP A 349 16.00 -14.85 -2.47
N PRO A 350 16.50 -13.91 -1.65
CA PRO A 350 17.11 -12.70 -2.17
C PRO A 350 18.40 -13.01 -2.92
N TYR A 351 18.66 -12.23 -3.97
CA TYR A 351 19.93 -12.22 -4.69
C TYR A 351 20.78 -11.02 -4.25
N ASP A 352 22.08 -11.23 -4.09
CA ASP A 352 23.05 -10.17 -3.82
C ASP A 352 24.21 -10.28 -4.82
N GLU A 353 24.49 -9.20 -5.53
CA GLU A 353 25.56 -9.14 -6.54
C GLU A 353 26.95 -9.45 -5.95
N SER A 354 27.15 -9.21 -4.65
CA SER A 354 28.40 -9.54 -3.96
C SER A 354 28.69 -11.05 -3.89
N TRP A 355 27.71 -11.90 -4.19
CA TRP A 355 27.89 -13.35 -4.28
C TRP A 355 28.38 -13.80 -5.65
N PHE A 356 28.42 -12.90 -6.64
CA PHE A 356 28.88 -13.17 -7.99
C PHE A 356 30.37 -12.89 -8.08
N LEU A 357 31.13 -13.94 -8.39
CA LEU A 357 32.56 -13.85 -8.61
C LEU A 357 32.81 -13.68 -10.10
N VAL A 358 33.49 -12.60 -10.46
CA VAL A 358 34.15 -12.51 -11.76
C VAL A 358 35.14 -13.68 -11.91
N PRO A 359 35.38 -14.20 -13.14
CA PRO A 359 36.21 -15.37 -13.36
C PRO A 359 37.59 -15.33 -12.70
N GLU A 360 38.22 -14.16 -12.65
CA GLU A 360 39.52 -13.96 -11.99
C GLU A 360 39.46 -14.20 -10.47
N GLU A 361 38.45 -13.62 -9.80
CA GLU A 361 38.29 -13.77 -8.36
C GLU A 361 37.87 -15.20 -8.01
N ALA A 362 37.00 -15.81 -8.83
CA ALA A 362 36.68 -17.22 -8.73
C ALA A 362 37.96 -18.06 -8.79
N ALA A 363 38.79 -17.87 -9.82
CA ALA A 363 40.03 -18.60 -9.99
C ALA A 363 40.96 -18.50 -8.77
N ARG A 364 41.07 -17.34 -8.09
CA ARG A 364 41.90 -17.20 -6.88
C ARG A 364 41.39 -18.00 -5.69
N ARG A 365 40.08 -18.24 -5.62
CA ARG A 365 39.41 -18.92 -4.49
C ARG A 365 39.21 -20.42 -4.70
N LEU A 366 39.31 -20.92 -5.93
CA LEU A 366 39.13 -22.34 -6.22
C LEU A 366 40.30 -23.18 -5.67
N PRO A 367 40.02 -24.41 -5.18
CA PRO A 367 41.06 -25.33 -4.77
C PRO A 367 41.91 -25.77 -5.97
N SER A 368 43.22 -25.98 -5.74
CA SER A 368 44.14 -26.56 -6.71
C SER A 368 44.54 -27.97 -6.29
N HIS A 369 44.57 -28.92 -7.22
CA HIS A 369 45.12 -30.26 -6.96
C HIS A 369 46.40 -30.43 -7.79
N ALA A 370 47.51 -30.78 -7.15
CA ALA A 370 48.83 -30.90 -7.79
C ALA A 370 49.30 -29.62 -8.55
N GLY A 371 48.76 -28.45 -8.22
CA GLY A 371 49.09 -27.17 -8.87
C GLY A 371 48.10 -26.75 -9.97
N ASP A 372 47.26 -27.67 -10.44
CA ASP A 372 46.28 -27.39 -11.49
C ASP A 372 44.87 -27.13 -10.92
N LYS A 373 44.17 -26.18 -11.54
CA LYS A 373 42.78 -25.81 -11.19
C LYS A 373 41.73 -26.53 -12.05
N LEU A 374 42.14 -27.09 -13.19
CA LEU A 374 41.29 -27.84 -14.10
C LEU A 374 41.72 -29.31 -14.17
N CYS A 375 40.76 -30.21 -14.33
CA CYS A 375 41.01 -31.64 -14.53
C CYS A 375 40.46 -32.09 -15.90
N PRO A 376 41.32 -32.47 -16.87
CA PRO A 376 40.91 -32.80 -18.25
C PRO A 376 40.51 -34.27 -18.56
N THR A 377 40.54 -35.21 -17.60
CA THR A 377 40.20 -36.68 -17.66
C THR A 377 40.90 -37.57 -18.74
N PRO A 378 40.96 -38.93 -18.66
CA PRO A 378 40.70 -39.91 -17.59
C PRO A 378 41.87 -40.91 -17.35
N ALA A 379 42.77 -40.69 -16.38
CA ALA A 379 43.54 -41.73 -15.70
C ALA A 379 44.24 -41.14 -14.46
N CYS A 380 44.12 -41.78 -13.31
CA CYS A 380 44.91 -41.55 -12.09
C CYS A 380 44.59 -40.39 -11.12
N CYS A 381 43.54 -39.58 -11.29
CA CYS A 381 43.19 -38.62 -10.23
C CYS A 381 42.17 -39.17 -9.23
N PHE A 382 42.57 -39.19 -7.97
CA PHE A 382 41.80 -39.54 -6.76
C PHE A 382 40.65 -38.55 -6.45
N CYS A 383 39.92 -38.06 -7.45
CA CYS A 383 38.65 -37.37 -7.22
C CYS A 383 37.61 -38.45 -6.89
N ALA A 384 37.52 -38.80 -5.61
CA ALA A 384 36.63 -39.85 -5.12
C ALA A 384 35.18 -39.56 -5.51
N MET A 385 34.57 -40.49 -6.26
CA MET A 385 33.12 -40.63 -6.26
C MET A 385 32.72 -41.02 -4.83
N GLN A 386 32.18 -40.10 -4.05
CA GLN A 386 31.38 -40.47 -2.89
C GLN A 386 29.92 -40.58 -3.37
N PRO A 387 29.31 -41.78 -3.37
CA PRO A 387 27.88 -41.86 -3.40
C PRO A 387 27.38 -41.27 -2.08
N LEU A 388 26.57 -40.22 -2.15
CA LEU A 388 25.64 -39.90 -1.07
C LEU A 388 24.88 -41.19 -0.78
N SER A 389 25.03 -41.71 0.45
CA SER A 389 24.30 -42.86 0.94
C SER A 389 22.84 -42.76 0.55
N ALA A 390 22.32 -43.83 -0.05
CA ALA A 390 20.94 -43.95 -0.51
C ALA A 390 19.97 -43.28 0.47
N ILE A 391 19.25 -42.28 -0.04
CA ILE A 391 18.03 -41.79 0.57
C ILE A 391 17.12 -43.00 0.70
N SER A 392 16.90 -43.46 1.93
CA SER A 392 15.90 -44.46 2.25
C SER A 392 14.54 -43.89 1.88
N THR A 393 13.95 -44.43 0.82
CA THR A 393 12.53 -44.28 0.51
C THR A 393 11.71 -44.88 1.65
N PRO A 394 10.74 -44.16 2.26
CA PRO A 394 9.73 -44.82 3.06
C PRO A 394 8.78 -45.53 2.10
N SER A 395 8.70 -46.85 2.22
CA SER A 395 7.73 -47.69 1.53
C SER A 395 6.30 -47.30 1.91
N LEU A 396 5.44 -47.09 0.90
CA LEU A 396 3.99 -47.12 1.06
C LEU A 396 3.55 -48.50 1.56
N SER A 397 3.07 -48.56 2.80
CA SER A 397 2.17 -49.62 3.26
C SER A 397 0.96 -49.00 3.94
N SER A 398 -0.20 -49.35 3.41
CA SER A 398 -1.53 -49.03 3.88
C SER A 398 -1.82 -49.51 5.30
N SER A 399 -2.28 -48.62 6.17
CA SER A 399 -3.34 -48.96 7.14
C SER A 399 -4.09 -47.71 7.57
N MET A 400 -5.39 -47.70 7.27
CA MET A 400 -6.38 -46.78 7.81
C MET A 400 -6.49 -47.00 9.33
N THR A 401 -6.47 -45.92 10.10
CA THR A 401 -7.35 -45.73 11.27
C THR A 401 -7.36 -44.25 11.67
N SER A 402 -8.58 -43.78 11.91
CA SER A 402 -9.03 -42.50 12.42
C SER A 402 -8.38 -42.07 13.75
N GLU A 403 -8.11 -40.78 13.93
CA GLU A 403 -8.81 -39.92 14.90
C GLU A 403 -8.26 -38.49 14.96
N SER A 404 -9.12 -37.61 15.45
CA SER A 404 -9.13 -36.15 15.53
C SER A 404 -7.99 -35.48 16.30
N SER A 405 -7.60 -34.24 15.92
CA SER A 405 -7.92 -33.01 16.67
C SER A 405 -7.00 -31.81 16.34
N SER A 406 -7.62 -30.62 16.33
CA SER A 406 -7.11 -29.27 16.62
C SER A 406 -6.00 -28.64 15.76
N VAL A 407 -6.43 -27.55 15.14
CA VAL A 407 -5.70 -26.47 14.50
C VAL A 407 -4.96 -25.66 15.57
N ASP A 408 -3.67 -25.39 15.39
CA ASP A 408 -3.01 -24.24 16.01
C ASP A 408 -2.02 -23.60 15.04
N SER A 409 -2.41 -22.42 14.59
CA SER A 409 -1.64 -21.45 13.83
C SER A 409 -0.66 -20.73 14.75
N LEU A 410 0.64 -20.79 14.44
CA LEU A 410 1.66 -19.96 15.09
C LEU A 410 2.44 -19.14 14.06
N ASP A 411 1.96 -17.90 14.01
CA ASP A 411 2.63 -16.67 13.59
C ASP A 411 3.99 -16.51 14.32
N SER A 412 5.06 -16.11 13.61
CA SER A 412 6.20 -15.44 14.26
C SER A 412 7.01 -14.58 13.28
N SER A 413 6.57 -13.34 13.18
CA SER A 413 7.38 -12.10 13.17
C SER A 413 8.90 -12.24 13.01
N SER A 414 9.39 -11.70 11.89
CA SER A 414 10.78 -11.28 11.70
C SER A 414 11.19 -10.24 12.74
N SER A 415 12.06 -10.65 13.66
CA SER A 415 12.67 -9.75 14.64
C SER A 415 14.10 -9.41 14.21
N ILE A 416 14.28 -8.17 13.78
CA ILE A 416 15.58 -7.50 13.69
C ILE A 416 16.00 -7.22 15.13
N PHE A 417 16.86 -8.06 15.72
CA PHE A 417 17.79 -7.66 16.77
C PHE A 417 18.96 -8.62 16.85
N SER A 418 20.17 -8.05 16.79
CA SER A 418 21.44 -8.72 16.99
C SER A 418 21.47 -9.49 18.30
N SER A 419 21.90 -10.75 18.26
CA SER A 419 22.45 -11.42 19.43
C SER A 419 23.82 -12.00 19.11
N SER A 420 24.83 -11.28 19.59
CA SER A 420 26.22 -11.74 19.67
C SER A 420 26.31 -12.90 20.66
N LYS A 421 26.58 -14.11 20.18
CA LYS A 421 27.09 -15.21 21.02
C LYS A 421 28.30 -15.89 20.37
N GLY A 422 29.47 -15.45 20.84
CA GLY A 422 30.73 -16.18 20.99
C GLY A 422 31.13 -17.19 19.91
N SER A 423 31.84 -16.73 18.89
CA SER A 423 32.71 -17.59 18.08
C SER A 423 34.03 -17.85 18.82
N ARG A 424 34.37 -19.12 19.00
CA ARG A 424 35.76 -19.52 19.28
C ARG A 424 36.58 -19.28 18.01
N PRO A 425 37.82 -18.74 18.09
CA PRO A 425 38.66 -18.64 16.91
C PRO A 425 39.19 -20.03 16.57
N MET A 426 38.63 -20.66 15.54
CA MET A 426 39.27 -21.82 14.90
C MET A 426 40.28 -21.33 13.87
N THR A 427 41.54 -21.61 14.15
CA THR A 427 42.68 -21.32 13.30
C THR A 427 42.78 -22.37 12.20
N GLY A 428 42.13 -22.12 11.06
CA GLY A 428 42.24 -22.88 9.82
C GLY A 428 41.47 -22.16 8.71
N SER A 429 42.06 -22.00 7.53
CA SER A 429 41.35 -21.40 6.38
C SER A 429 40.13 -22.25 6.01
N PRO A 430 38.94 -21.67 5.80
CA PRO A 430 37.73 -22.44 5.52
C PRO A 430 37.91 -23.29 4.26
N HIS A 431 37.47 -24.55 4.31
CA HIS A 431 37.53 -25.45 3.17
C HIS A 431 36.54 -24.97 2.09
N VAL A 432 37.06 -24.64 0.90
CA VAL A 432 36.25 -24.28 -0.26
C VAL A 432 35.80 -25.55 -0.97
N VAL A 433 34.50 -25.68 -1.21
CA VAL A 433 33.89 -26.75 -2.00
C VAL A 433 33.28 -26.14 -3.26
N THR A 434 33.65 -26.69 -4.41
CA THR A 434 33.04 -26.31 -5.68
C THR A 434 31.90 -27.27 -6.00
N VAL A 435 30.70 -26.74 -6.24
CA VAL A 435 29.54 -27.51 -6.70
C VAL A 435 29.34 -27.22 -8.18
N ASP A 436 29.45 -28.25 -9.02
CA ASP A 436 29.27 -28.14 -10.46
C ASP A 436 27.91 -28.71 -10.86
N LEU A 437 27.01 -27.85 -11.34
CA LEU A 437 25.64 -28.18 -11.71
C LEU A 437 25.49 -28.68 -13.15
N ARG A 438 26.56 -28.69 -13.95
CA ARG A 438 26.49 -29.07 -15.37
C ARG A 438 26.15 -30.56 -15.53
N PRO A 439 25.52 -30.96 -16.64
CA PRO A 439 25.29 -32.36 -16.97
C PRO A 439 26.58 -33.19 -16.86
N GLN A 440 26.43 -34.45 -16.45
CA GLN A 440 27.55 -35.37 -16.20
C GLN A 440 28.52 -35.50 -17.39
N HIS A 441 28.01 -35.45 -18.62
CA HIS A 441 28.84 -35.56 -19.82
C HIS A 441 29.74 -34.34 -20.03
N LEU A 442 29.27 -33.11 -19.73
CA LEU A 442 30.09 -31.89 -19.81
C LEU A 442 31.12 -31.85 -18.68
N TYR A 443 30.70 -32.23 -17.47
CA TYR A 443 31.61 -32.37 -16.32
C TYR A 443 32.75 -33.36 -16.61
N ALA A 444 32.45 -34.50 -17.25
CA ALA A 444 33.43 -35.52 -17.59
C ALA A 444 34.48 -35.05 -18.61
N LEU A 445 34.12 -34.14 -19.52
CA LEU A 445 35.07 -33.57 -20.49
C LEU A 445 36.07 -32.63 -19.83
N SER A 446 35.61 -31.79 -18.90
CA SER A 446 36.45 -30.82 -18.20
C SER A 446 35.69 -30.27 -16.99
N HIS A 447 36.35 -30.22 -15.84
CA HIS A 447 35.79 -29.61 -14.62
C HIS A 447 36.86 -28.97 -13.74
N VAL A 448 36.40 -28.15 -12.78
CA VAL A 448 37.25 -27.62 -11.72
C VAL A 448 37.74 -28.77 -10.84
N SER A 449 39.04 -28.80 -10.55
CA SER A 449 39.63 -29.85 -9.74
C SER A 449 39.00 -29.94 -8.34
N GLY A 450 38.61 -31.15 -7.93
CA GLY A 450 37.97 -31.39 -6.62
C GLY A 450 36.52 -30.92 -6.52
N ALA A 451 35.89 -30.52 -7.62
CA ALA A 451 34.46 -30.18 -7.64
C ALA A 451 33.57 -31.42 -7.37
N VAL A 452 32.41 -31.16 -6.78
CA VAL A 452 31.34 -32.14 -6.60
C VAL A 452 30.30 -31.89 -7.69
N ASN A 453 30.11 -32.85 -8.60
CA ASN A 453 29.09 -32.73 -9.64
C ASN A 453 27.70 -33.09 -9.09
N ILE A 454 26.75 -32.18 -9.29
CA ILE A 454 25.32 -32.39 -9.05
C ILE A 454 24.64 -32.17 -10.41
N PRO A 455 24.53 -33.21 -11.24
CA PRO A 455 24.19 -33.02 -12.64
C PRO A 455 22.73 -32.57 -12.80
N LEU A 456 22.54 -31.40 -13.39
CA LEU A 456 21.25 -30.90 -13.84
C LEU A 456 21.21 -30.80 -15.37
N PRO A 457 20.01 -30.82 -16.00
CA PRO A 457 19.89 -30.52 -17.43
C PRO A 457 20.44 -29.13 -17.77
N LEU A 458 20.82 -28.89 -19.02
CA LEU A 458 21.13 -27.54 -19.47
C LEU A 458 19.92 -26.62 -19.34
N THR A 459 20.19 -25.36 -19.04
CA THR A 459 19.25 -24.26 -19.10
C THR A 459 18.91 -23.92 -20.55
N GLN A 460 17.74 -23.35 -20.79
CA GLN A 460 17.38 -22.80 -22.10
C GLN A 460 18.08 -21.46 -22.31
N ASP A 461 18.26 -21.04 -23.56
CA ASP A 461 18.99 -19.81 -23.94
C ASP A 461 18.34 -18.49 -23.42
N ASP A 462 17.15 -18.56 -22.81
CA ASP A 462 16.51 -17.47 -22.04
C ASP A 462 15.85 -17.99 -20.75
N PHE A 463 16.67 -18.49 -19.82
CA PHE A 463 16.20 -19.12 -18.60
C PHE A 463 15.29 -18.22 -17.75
N PHE A 464 15.67 -16.96 -17.53
CA PHE A 464 14.87 -16.03 -16.72
C PHE A 464 13.69 -15.39 -17.47
N GLY A 465 13.63 -15.53 -18.81
CA GLY A 465 12.48 -15.10 -19.61
C GLY A 465 11.30 -16.08 -19.63
N ASP A 466 11.51 -17.33 -19.20
CA ASP A 466 10.48 -18.37 -19.14
C ASP A 466 10.16 -18.77 -17.69
N ALA A 467 8.98 -18.37 -17.21
CA ALA A 467 8.53 -18.65 -15.85
C ALA A 467 8.38 -20.14 -15.53
N GLU A 468 8.00 -20.97 -16.50
CA GLU A 468 7.90 -22.42 -16.29
C GLU A 468 9.29 -23.04 -16.17
N ALA A 469 10.26 -22.55 -16.95
CA ALA A 469 11.66 -22.97 -16.85
C ALA A 469 12.26 -22.60 -15.49
N VAL A 470 12.03 -21.37 -15.01
CA VAL A 470 12.46 -20.90 -13.68
C VAL A 470 11.89 -21.79 -12.58
N GLU A 471 10.57 -22.03 -12.58
CA GLU A 471 9.91 -22.89 -11.59
C GLU A 471 10.48 -24.31 -11.60
N LYS A 472 10.58 -24.92 -12.78
CA LYS A 472 11.13 -26.27 -12.91
C LYS A 472 12.54 -26.35 -12.34
N ARG A 473 13.42 -25.41 -12.70
CA ARG A 473 14.81 -25.39 -12.23
C ARG A 473 14.91 -25.15 -10.73
N TRP A 474 14.04 -24.31 -10.16
CA TRP A 474 13.99 -24.09 -8.73
C TRP A 474 13.66 -25.38 -7.97
N TYR A 475 12.67 -26.15 -8.42
CA TYR A 475 12.37 -27.46 -7.82
C TYR A 475 13.51 -28.47 -7.98
N GLU A 476 14.13 -28.54 -9.16
CA GLU A 476 15.33 -29.38 -9.41
C GLU A 476 16.45 -29.03 -8.40
N LEU A 477 16.72 -27.74 -8.21
CA LEU A 477 17.76 -27.25 -7.29
C LEU A 477 17.40 -27.49 -5.82
N LYS A 478 16.16 -27.25 -5.40
CA LYS A 478 15.71 -27.50 -4.03
C LYS A 478 15.86 -28.98 -3.65
N ALA A 479 15.52 -29.88 -4.58
CA ALA A 479 15.70 -31.31 -4.40
C ALA A 479 17.20 -31.68 -4.34
N ALA A 480 18.00 -31.17 -5.28
CA ALA A 480 19.41 -31.50 -5.40
C ALA A 480 20.26 -30.94 -4.23
N LEU A 481 19.93 -29.75 -3.73
CA LEU A 481 20.63 -29.06 -2.66
C LEU A 481 20.00 -29.30 -1.28
N GLY A 482 19.13 -30.31 -1.15
CA GLY A 482 18.37 -30.62 0.07
C GLY A 482 19.20 -30.95 1.32
N GLY A 483 20.43 -31.45 1.16
CA GLY A 483 21.30 -31.96 2.24
C GLY A 483 22.05 -30.91 3.08
N GLY A 484 22.87 -31.40 4.02
CA GLY A 484 23.72 -30.59 4.92
C GLY A 484 24.97 -30.05 4.24
N TRP A 485 24.85 -28.93 3.53
CA TRP A 485 25.96 -28.29 2.79
C TRP A 485 26.75 -27.27 3.62
N CYS A 486 26.14 -26.69 4.67
CA CYS A 486 26.66 -25.49 5.34
C CYS A 486 27.68 -25.76 6.48
N GLU A 487 28.25 -26.96 6.59
CA GLU A 487 29.17 -27.34 7.68
C GLU A 487 30.58 -26.75 7.46
N ASP A 488 30.84 -25.53 7.96
CA ASP A 488 32.14 -24.80 7.95
C ASP A 488 32.83 -24.70 6.58
N ARG A 489 32.05 -24.78 5.50
CA ARG A 489 32.51 -24.80 4.12
C ARG A 489 32.07 -23.55 3.38
N ARG A 490 32.96 -23.02 2.54
CA ARG A 490 32.63 -22.01 1.53
C ARG A 490 32.25 -22.71 0.25
N ILE A 491 31.11 -22.36 -0.34
CA ILE A 491 30.60 -23.03 -1.54
C ILE A 491 30.79 -22.10 -2.73
N ILE A 492 31.39 -22.61 -3.81
CA ILE A 492 31.39 -21.95 -5.11
C ILE A 492 30.56 -22.80 -6.07
N VAL A 493 29.43 -22.27 -6.51
CA VAL A 493 28.54 -22.94 -7.45
C VAL A 493 28.88 -22.53 -8.87
N VAL A 494 28.97 -23.51 -9.76
CA VAL A 494 29.24 -23.32 -11.18
C VAL A 494 28.22 -24.11 -12.00
N CYS A 495 27.72 -23.52 -13.07
CA CYS A 495 26.90 -24.15 -14.10
C CYS A 495 27.46 -23.71 -15.46
N ASP A 496 26.79 -24.00 -16.56
CA ASP A 496 27.37 -23.74 -17.89
C ASP A 496 27.52 -22.24 -18.20
N ASP A 497 26.45 -21.49 -17.94
CA ASP A 497 26.23 -20.07 -18.29
C ASP A 497 26.24 -19.12 -17.08
N GLY A 498 26.07 -19.64 -15.87
CA GLY A 498 26.00 -18.89 -14.61
C GLY A 498 24.60 -18.81 -13.99
N ASP A 499 23.54 -18.99 -14.77
CA ASP A 499 22.17 -18.67 -14.35
C ASP A 499 21.63 -19.62 -13.29
N SER A 500 21.75 -20.94 -13.51
CA SER A 500 21.39 -21.93 -12.48
C SER A 500 22.21 -21.76 -11.20
N SER A 501 23.46 -21.29 -11.32
CA SER A 501 24.34 -21.10 -10.15
C SER A 501 23.91 -19.92 -9.30
N ARG A 502 23.34 -18.87 -9.90
CA ARG A 502 22.76 -17.74 -9.16
C ARG A 502 21.65 -18.24 -8.25
N MET A 503 20.67 -18.94 -8.83
CA MET A 503 19.52 -19.48 -8.08
C MET A 503 19.94 -20.48 -7.01
N ALA A 504 20.87 -21.38 -7.35
CA ALA A 504 21.47 -22.32 -6.40
C ALA A 504 22.14 -21.60 -5.22
N THR A 505 22.84 -20.50 -5.50
CA THR A 505 23.51 -19.68 -4.48
C THR A 505 22.51 -19.03 -3.54
N ALA A 506 21.41 -18.47 -4.07
CA ALA A 506 20.32 -17.92 -3.26
C ALA A 506 19.71 -18.98 -2.34
N ILE A 507 19.39 -20.17 -2.87
CA ILE A 507 18.87 -21.32 -2.08
C ILE A 507 19.84 -21.72 -0.96
N LEU A 508 21.14 -21.79 -1.24
CA LEU A 508 22.16 -22.13 -0.24
C LEU A 508 22.31 -21.04 0.82
N ARG A 509 22.28 -19.76 0.42
CA ARG A 509 22.35 -18.60 1.32
C ARG A 509 21.13 -18.52 2.24
N ALA A 510 19.94 -18.82 1.73
CA ALA A 510 18.72 -18.94 2.53
C ALA A 510 18.79 -20.05 3.59
N LYS A 511 19.59 -21.10 3.36
CA LYS A 511 19.91 -22.15 4.34
C LYS A 511 21.04 -21.77 5.31
N GLY A 512 21.62 -20.59 5.18
CA GLY A 512 22.72 -20.10 6.03
C GLY A 512 24.13 -20.49 5.56
N CYS A 513 24.31 -21.02 4.34
CA CYS A 513 25.63 -21.34 3.81
C CYS A 513 26.39 -20.08 3.34
N GLU A 514 27.72 -20.08 3.42
CA GLU A 514 28.56 -19.10 2.70
C GLU A 514 28.75 -19.56 1.26
N ALA A 515 27.82 -19.19 0.36
CA ALA A 515 27.84 -19.59 -1.05
C ALA A 515 28.10 -18.41 -2.01
N MET A 516 28.78 -18.68 -3.12
CA MET A 516 29.06 -17.75 -4.22
C MET A 516 28.86 -18.48 -5.54
N CYS A 517 28.65 -17.76 -6.64
CA CYS A 517 28.67 -18.35 -7.98
C CYS A 517 29.58 -17.58 -8.92
N VAL A 518 29.90 -18.19 -10.06
CA VAL A 518 30.79 -17.60 -11.06
C VAL A 518 29.98 -16.92 -12.16
N GLU A 519 30.29 -15.65 -12.41
CA GLU A 519 29.67 -14.88 -13.48
C GLU A 519 30.03 -15.49 -14.85
N GLY A 520 29.02 -15.68 -15.70
CA GLY A 520 29.18 -16.32 -17.01
C GLY A 520 29.53 -17.82 -16.93
N GLY A 521 29.36 -18.43 -15.76
CA GLY A 521 29.45 -19.87 -15.54
C GLY A 521 30.84 -20.47 -15.79
N TYR A 522 30.84 -21.77 -16.06
CA TYR A 522 32.03 -22.55 -16.34
C TYR A 522 32.72 -22.08 -17.61
N SER A 523 31.95 -21.69 -18.63
CA SER A 523 32.51 -21.23 -19.90
C SER A 523 33.41 -20.01 -19.72
N SER A 524 32.97 -19.03 -18.93
CA SER A 524 33.76 -17.83 -18.64
C SER A 524 34.96 -18.12 -17.73
N LEU A 525 34.78 -19.01 -16.75
CA LEU A 525 35.86 -19.49 -15.89
C LEU A 525 36.95 -20.22 -16.68
N LEU A 526 36.56 -21.11 -17.58
CA LEU A 526 37.47 -21.89 -18.43
C LEU A 526 38.25 -20.97 -19.36
N ALA A 527 37.59 -20.00 -19.98
CA ALA A 527 38.25 -19.02 -20.84
C ALA A 527 39.34 -18.26 -20.07
N HIS A 528 39.06 -17.83 -18.83
CA HIS A 528 40.06 -17.17 -17.99
C HIS A 528 41.23 -18.09 -17.62
N LEU A 529 40.96 -19.33 -17.21
CA LEU A 529 41.98 -20.30 -16.76
C LEU A 529 42.86 -20.86 -17.89
N THR A 530 42.45 -20.71 -19.15
CA THR A 530 43.20 -21.22 -20.32
C THR A 530 43.92 -20.13 -21.11
N LEU A 531 43.50 -18.87 -20.98
CA LEU A 531 44.10 -17.71 -21.66
C LEU A 531 45.05 -16.89 -20.77
N GLY A 532 44.97 -17.03 -19.45
CA GLY A 532 45.87 -16.39 -18.46
C GLY A 532 46.89 -17.37 -17.93
#